data_AF-A0A4Q6AE74-F1
#
_entry.id   AF-A0A4Q6AE74-F1
#
_cell.length_a   1.000
_cell.length_b   1.000
_cell.length_c   1.000
_cell.angle_alpha   90.00
_cell.angle_beta   90.00
_cell.angle_gamma   90.00
#
_symmetry.space_group_name_H-M   'P 1'
#
loop_
_entity.id
_entity.type
_entity.pdbx_description
1 polymer ?
#
loop_
_entity_poly.entity_id
_entity_poly.type
_entity_poly.pdbx_seq_one_letter_code
_entity_poly.pdbx_strand_id
1 'polypeptide(L)'
;KFSAKLAFTAIFRLKDTFIELKKYPQVLIFLLSFWAYSDGVGTIMNMATIYGREVGIAASDLILAILLVQFIGVPAAFAFGPLTNKIGPKNALYITLVIYTGVSIVGYFMTTSFHFWILAVGVSLVQGANQAISRSLFASMVPLKHSGEFFGLFSVWSRFSGLFGPLVFGLLAQNSGGSRLSVLFVVGLFIVGIVALKFVDIEKGRADALRVI
;
A
#
# COMPACT_ATOMS: atom_id res chain seq x y z
N LYS A 1 -33.02 14.34 1.65
CA LYS A 1 -33.14 14.30 0.16
C LYS A 1 -31.98 15.00 -0.57
N PHE A 2 -31.40 16.10 -0.07
CA PHE A 2 -30.26 16.81 -0.67
C PHE A 2 -28.94 16.00 -0.69
N SER A 3 -28.65 15.25 0.39
CA SER A 3 -27.47 14.38 0.51
C SER A 3 -27.40 13.25 -0.52
N ALA A 4 -28.53 12.60 -0.83
CA ALA A 4 -28.56 11.50 -1.81
C ALA A 4 -28.29 11.97 -3.26
N LYS A 5 -28.77 13.16 -3.63
CA LYS A 5 -28.54 13.74 -4.95
C LYS A 5 -27.07 14.15 -5.14
N LEU A 6 -26.44 14.70 -4.11
CA LEU A 6 -25.01 14.98 -4.07
C LEU A 6 -24.17 13.70 -4.16
N ALA A 7 -24.56 12.65 -3.44
CA ALA A 7 -23.89 11.35 -3.49
C ALA A 7 -23.96 10.72 -4.90
N PHE A 8 -25.12 10.76 -5.55
CA PHE A 8 -25.26 10.27 -6.94
C PHE A 8 -24.40 11.09 -7.91
N THR A 9 -24.42 12.42 -7.82
CA THR A 9 -23.57 13.29 -8.65
C THR A 9 -22.08 13.01 -8.43
N ALA A 10 -21.65 12.72 -7.19
CA ALA A 10 -20.28 12.36 -6.89
C ALA A 10 -19.88 11.01 -7.53
N ILE A 11 -20.77 10.02 -7.55
CA ILE A 11 -20.52 8.73 -8.21
C ILE A 11 -20.40 8.90 -9.73
N PHE A 12 -21.28 9.69 -10.34
CA PHE A 12 -21.18 9.98 -11.78
C PHE A 12 -19.90 10.74 -12.12
N ARG A 13 -19.52 11.75 -11.33
CA ARG A 13 -18.23 12.45 -11.51
C ARG A 13 -17.03 11.51 -11.36
N LEU A 14 -17.04 10.61 -10.38
CA LEU A 14 -15.98 9.60 -10.22
C LEU A 14 -15.88 8.68 -11.45
N LYS A 15 -17.02 8.30 -12.04
CA LYS A 15 -17.05 7.53 -13.28
C LYS A 15 -16.44 8.33 -14.44
N ASP A 16 -16.78 9.60 -14.57
CA ASP A 16 -16.25 10.47 -15.62
C ASP A 16 -14.73 10.68 -15.44
N THR A 17 -14.27 10.94 -14.21
CA THR A 17 -12.84 11.00 -13.88
C THR A 17 -12.12 9.68 -14.17
N PHE A 18 -12.76 8.53 -13.94
CA PHE A 18 -12.18 7.23 -14.28
C PHE A 18 -12.06 7.01 -15.81
N ILE A 19 -13.01 7.53 -16.59
CA ILE A 19 -12.93 7.53 -18.05
C ILE A 19 -11.81 8.46 -18.52
N GLU A 20 -11.68 9.64 -17.91
CA GLU A 20 -10.60 10.59 -18.17
C GLU A 20 -9.22 10.01 -17.82
N LEU A 21 -9.14 9.24 -16.74
CA LEU A 21 -7.93 8.55 -16.31
C LEU A 21 -7.42 7.56 -17.38
N LYS A 22 -8.29 7.02 -18.24
CA LYS A 22 -7.86 6.17 -19.37
C LYS A 22 -6.99 6.87 -20.38
N LYS A 23 -7.03 8.21 -20.43
CA LYS A 23 -6.11 9.02 -21.24
C LYS A 23 -4.68 9.04 -20.68
N TYR A 24 -4.50 8.64 -19.41
CA TYR A 24 -3.22 8.62 -18.70
C TYR A 24 -2.83 7.17 -18.34
N PRO A 25 -2.37 6.37 -19.32
CA PRO A 25 -2.14 4.94 -19.14
C PRO A 25 -1.10 4.65 -18.04
N GLN A 26 -0.10 5.51 -17.87
CA GLN A 26 0.92 5.33 -16.83
C GLN A 26 0.36 5.49 -15.42
N VAL A 27 -0.61 6.40 -15.23
CA VAL A 27 -1.30 6.56 -13.95
C VAL A 27 -2.16 5.33 -13.66
N LEU A 28 -2.83 4.75 -14.66
CA LEU A 28 -3.58 3.50 -14.49
C LEU A 28 -2.70 2.32 -14.10
N ILE A 29 -1.57 2.12 -14.78
CA ILE A 29 -0.62 1.06 -14.43
C ILE A 29 -0.07 1.28 -13.02
N PHE A 30 0.21 2.53 -12.65
CA PHE A 30 0.61 2.88 -11.29
C PHE A 30 -0.49 2.56 -10.27
N LEU A 31 -1.76 2.89 -10.54
CA LEU A 31 -2.87 2.55 -9.64
C LEU A 31 -3.03 1.05 -9.45
N LEU A 32 -2.82 0.24 -10.50
CA LEU A 32 -2.84 -1.22 -10.40
C LEU A 32 -1.67 -1.75 -9.55
N SER A 33 -0.46 -1.21 -9.76
CA SER A 33 0.69 -1.52 -8.91
C SER A 33 0.42 -1.14 -7.45
N PHE A 34 -0.04 0.10 -7.23
CA PHE A 34 -0.43 0.63 -5.93
C PHE A 34 -1.50 -0.20 -5.25
N TRP A 35 -2.50 -0.68 -6.00
CA TRP A 35 -3.53 -1.55 -5.46
C TRP A 35 -2.92 -2.81 -4.86
N ALA A 36 -2.08 -3.53 -5.62
CA ALA A 36 -1.48 -4.78 -5.17
C ALA A 36 -0.61 -4.60 -3.92
N TYR A 37 0.33 -3.65 -3.92
CA TYR A 37 1.19 -3.49 -2.75
C TYR A 37 0.52 -2.79 -1.57
N SER A 38 -0.40 -1.84 -1.80
CA SER A 38 -1.14 -1.20 -0.70
C SER A 38 -2.04 -2.21 0.00
N ASP A 39 -2.58 -3.17 -0.74
CA ASP A 39 -3.38 -4.27 -0.20
C ASP A 39 -2.52 -5.25 0.59
N GLY A 40 -1.30 -5.55 0.11
CA GLY A 40 -0.29 -6.28 0.89
C GLY A 40 0.04 -5.59 2.22
N VAL A 41 0.33 -4.28 2.20
CA VAL A 41 0.60 -3.49 3.42
C VAL A 41 -0.61 -3.50 4.36
N GLY A 42 -1.81 -3.26 3.83
CA GLY A 42 -3.05 -3.29 4.60
C GLY A 42 -3.31 -4.66 5.24
N THR A 43 -3.03 -5.74 4.52
CA THR A 43 -3.17 -7.12 5.01
C THR A 43 -2.23 -7.39 6.17
N ILE A 44 -0.95 -7.02 6.06
CA ILE A 44 -0.01 -7.13 7.19
C ILE A 44 -0.58 -6.41 8.40
N MET A 45 -0.98 -5.15 8.24
CA MET A 45 -1.42 -4.33 9.37
C MET A 45 -2.67 -4.89 10.06
N ASN A 46 -3.66 -5.31 9.26
CA ASN A 46 -4.93 -5.79 9.79
C ASN A 46 -4.81 -7.22 10.36
N MET A 47 -4.05 -8.09 9.69
CA MET A 47 -3.99 -9.52 10.03
C MET A 47 -2.84 -9.88 10.97
N ALA A 48 -1.87 -8.98 11.20
CA ALA A 48 -0.75 -9.21 12.12
C ALA A 48 -1.20 -9.62 13.53
N THR A 49 -2.29 -9.03 14.04
CA THR A 49 -2.80 -9.36 15.38
C THR A 49 -3.48 -10.71 15.44
N ILE A 50 -4.16 -11.13 14.36
CA ILE A 50 -4.77 -12.45 14.27
C ILE A 50 -3.67 -13.50 14.22
N TYR A 51 -2.71 -13.32 13.31
CA TYR A 51 -1.60 -14.25 13.19
C TYR A 51 -0.73 -14.31 14.45
N GLY A 52 -0.44 -13.17 15.08
CA GLY A 52 0.29 -13.13 16.33
C GLY A 52 -0.41 -13.86 17.48
N ARG A 53 -1.74 -13.71 17.60
CA ARG A 53 -2.53 -14.46 18.59
C ARG A 53 -2.52 -15.97 18.33
N GLU A 54 -2.62 -16.39 17.07
CA GLU A 54 -2.54 -17.82 16.70
C GLU A 54 -1.19 -18.44 17.07
N VAL A 55 -0.11 -17.67 16.98
CA VAL A 55 1.24 -18.08 17.41
C VAL A 55 1.40 -18.08 18.94
N GLY A 56 0.41 -17.55 19.68
CA GLY A 56 0.43 -17.51 21.14
C GLY A 56 1.08 -16.25 21.74
N ILE A 57 1.21 -15.18 20.94
CA ILE A 57 1.77 -13.90 21.41
C ILE A 57 0.76 -13.21 22.33
N ALA A 58 1.26 -12.67 23.44
CA ALA A 58 0.44 -11.95 24.42
C ALA A 58 -0.22 -10.71 23.79
N ALA A 59 -1.48 -10.45 24.15
CA ALA A 59 -2.23 -9.30 23.63
C ALA A 59 -1.54 -7.96 23.93
N SER A 60 -0.85 -7.85 25.07
CA SER A 60 -0.04 -6.68 25.42
C SER A 60 1.06 -6.42 24.40
N ASP A 61 1.78 -7.45 23.96
CA ASP A 61 2.85 -7.34 22.98
C ASP A 61 2.29 -6.91 21.61
N LEU A 62 1.13 -7.44 21.22
CA LEU A 62 0.47 -7.08 19.96
C LEU A 62 0.06 -5.61 19.94
N ILE A 63 -0.56 -5.12 21.02
CA ILE A 63 -1.00 -3.73 21.15
C ILE A 63 0.21 -2.79 21.14
N LEU A 64 1.26 -3.11 21.93
CA LEU A 64 2.45 -2.29 22.00
C LEU A 64 3.21 -2.24 20.66
N ALA A 65 3.30 -3.35 19.94
CA ALA A 65 3.92 -3.38 18.62
C ALA A 65 3.17 -2.51 17.61
N ILE A 66 1.83 -2.56 17.59
CA ILE A 66 1.02 -1.70 16.71
C ILE A 66 1.30 -0.23 17.00
N LEU A 67 1.31 0.17 18.28
CA LEU A 67 1.64 1.55 18.68
C LEU A 67 3.05 1.92 18.22
N LEU A 68 4.02 1.05 18.47
CA LEU A 68 5.41 1.25 18.08
C LEU A 68 5.56 1.47 16.56
N VAL A 69 4.76 0.78 15.74
CA VAL A 69 4.77 0.98 14.28
C VAL A 69 4.47 2.43 13.89
N GLN A 70 3.57 3.11 14.61
CA GLN A 70 3.24 4.51 14.33
C GLN A 70 4.37 5.45 14.77
N PHE A 71 4.92 5.23 15.96
CA PHE A 71 6.01 6.05 16.51
C PHE A 71 7.32 5.91 15.73
N ILE A 72 7.62 4.74 15.16
CA ILE A 72 8.80 4.54 14.31
C ILE A 72 8.51 4.96 12.86
N GLY A 73 7.30 4.67 12.37
CA GLY A 73 6.96 4.90 10.97
C GLY A 73 6.97 6.36 10.56
N VAL A 74 6.56 7.28 11.44
CA VAL A 74 6.59 8.72 11.15
C VAL A 74 8.04 9.24 11.00
N PRO A 75 8.95 9.10 11.98
CA PRO A 75 10.36 9.47 11.82
C PRO A 75 11.04 8.78 10.64
N ALA A 76 10.75 7.49 10.44
CA ALA A 76 11.36 6.73 9.34
C ALA A 76 10.96 7.27 7.96
N ALA A 77 9.73 7.77 7.81
CA ALA A 77 9.29 8.44 6.58
C ALA A 77 10.17 9.65 6.24
N PHE A 78 10.50 10.48 7.24
CA PHE A 78 11.38 11.64 7.06
C PHE A 78 12.82 11.20 6.76
N ALA A 79 13.31 10.17 7.46
CA ALA A 79 14.65 9.61 7.23
C ALA A 79 14.81 9.01 5.82
N PHE A 80 13.72 8.51 5.22
CA PHE A 80 13.71 8.03 3.83
C PHE A 80 13.73 9.15 2.77
N GLY A 81 13.46 10.40 3.15
CA GLY A 81 13.43 11.54 2.25
C GLY A 81 14.76 11.76 1.50
N PRO A 82 15.90 11.90 2.21
CA PRO A 82 17.22 12.02 1.58
C PRO A 82 17.56 10.85 0.66
N LEU A 83 17.19 9.62 1.04
CA LEU A 83 17.39 8.43 0.20
C LEU A 83 16.59 8.56 -1.10
N THR A 84 15.31 8.90 -0.99
CA THR A 84 14.39 9.12 -2.12
C THR A 84 14.92 10.18 -3.09
N ASN A 85 15.50 11.26 -2.58
CA ASN A 85 16.10 12.31 -3.42
C ASN A 85 17.34 11.83 -4.19
N LYS A 86 18.14 10.92 -3.60
CA LYS A 86 19.37 10.41 -4.23
C LYS A 86 19.11 9.34 -5.29
N ILE A 87 18.25 8.37 -5.00
CA ILE A 87 18.02 7.20 -5.88
C ILE A 87 16.79 7.35 -6.77
N GLY A 88 15.97 8.37 -6.52
CA GLY A 88 14.70 8.60 -7.18
C GLY A 88 13.52 7.89 -6.52
N PRO A 89 12.29 8.43 -6.64
CA PRO A 89 11.12 7.94 -5.94
C PRO A 89 10.69 6.53 -6.35
N LYS A 90 10.84 6.16 -7.62
CA LYS A 90 10.52 4.79 -8.08
C LYS A 90 11.44 3.74 -7.42
N ASN A 91 12.74 4.02 -7.34
CA ASN A 91 13.70 3.10 -6.72
C ASN A 91 13.53 3.02 -5.20
N ALA A 92 13.23 4.15 -4.55
CA ALA A 92 12.90 4.16 -3.13
C ALA A 92 11.65 3.34 -2.83
N LEU A 93 10.62 3.40 -3.69
CA LEU A 93 9.45 2.53 -3.59
C LEU A 93 9.80 1.05 -3.77
N TYR A 94 10.70 0.69 -4.69
CA TYR A 94 11.16 -0.69 -4.78
C TYR A 94 11.82 -1.19 -3.50
N ILE A 95 12.66 -0.37 -2.86
CA ILE A 95 13.30 -0.72 -1.60
C ILE A 95 12.25 -1.03 -0.52
N THR A 96 11.21 -0.19 -0.39
CA THR A 96 10.15 -0.45 0.60
C THR A 96 9.43 -1.77 0.31
N LEU A 97 9.13 -2.06 -0.96
CA LEU A 97 8.47 -3.31 -1.36
C LEU A 97 9.34 -4.56 -1.13
N VAL A 98 10.65 -4.46 -1.37
CA VAL A 98 11.60 -5.55 -1.09
C VAL A 98 11.68 -5.82 0.40
N ILE A 99 11.74 -4.77 1.23
CA ILE A 99 11.75 -4.92 2.69
C ILE A 99 10.43 -5.55 3.16
N TYR A 100 9.29 -5.10 2.65
CA TYR A 100 7.99 -5.72 2.94
C TYR A 100 7.94 -7.20 2.58
N THR A 101 8.44 -7.55 1.39
CA THR A 101 8.54 -8.94 0.94
C THR A 101 9.40 -9.77 1.88
N GLY A 102 10.59 -9.27 2.25
CA GLY A 102 11.50 -9.95 3.18
C GLY A 102 10.89 -10.15 4.57
N VAL A 103 10.25 -9.11 5.11
CA VAL A 103 9.53 -9.18 6.39
C VAL A 103 8.39 -10.20 6.33
N SER A 104 7.62 -10.24 5.24
CA SER A 104 6.57 -11.26 5.09
C SER A 104 7.14 -12.68 5.01
N ILE A 105 8.25 -12.89 4.29
CA ILE A 105 8.92 -14.20 4.25
C ILE A 105 9.41 -14.61 5.64
N VAL A 106 10.06 -13.72 6.39
CA VAL A 106 10.50 -14.02 7.77
C VAL A 106 9.30 -14.24 8.69
N GLY A 107 8.20 -13.52 8.46
CA GLY A 107 6.92 -13.69 9.16
C GLY A 107 6.35 -15.10 9.05
N TYR A 108 6.59 -15.80 7.95
CA TYR A 108 6.19 -17.21 7.81
C TYR A 108 6.83 -18.11 8.90
N PHE A 109 8.07 -17.81 9.30
CA PHE A 109 8.82 -18.56 10.31
C PHE A 109 8.65 -17.99 11.74
N MET A 110 7.68 -17.10 11.95
CA MET A 110 7.42 -16.52 13.25
C MET A 110 6.88 -17.56 14.25
N THR A 111 7.49 -17.60 15.44
CA THR A 111 7.15 -18.53 16.52
C THR A 111 7.16 -17.88 17.91
N THR A 112 7.78 -16.70 18.06
CA THR A 112 7.96 -16.04 19.37
C THR A 112 7.56 -14.56 19.30
N SER A 113 7.25 -13.97 20.46
CA SER A 113 7.04 -12.52 20.57
C SER A 113 8.23 -11.72 20.01
N PHE A 114 9.46 -12.15 20.28
CA PHE A 114 10.65 -11.46 19.80
C PHE A 114 10.71 -11.34 18.27
N HIS A 115 10.35 -12.41 17.54
CA HIS A 115 10.24 -12.36 16.08
C HIS A 115 9.21 -11.32 15.64
N PHE A 116 8.05 -11.28 16.31
CA PHE A 116 7.00 -10.31 15.99
C PHE A 116 7.44 -8.85 16.20
N TRP A 117 8.17 -8.56 17.26
CA TRP A 117 8.73 -7.22 17.50
C TRP A 117 9.73 -6.80 16.42
N ILE A 118 10.64 -7.70 16.02
CA ILE A 118 11.58 -7.43 14.92
C ILE A 118 10.82 -7.15 13.61
N LEU A 119 9.80 -7.96 13.30
CA LEU A 119 8.98 -7.78 12.11
C LEU A 119 8.20 -6.46 12.15
N ALA A 120 7.63 -6.10 13.30
CA ALA A 120 6.93 -4.81 13.49
C ALA A 120 7.87 -3.62 13.25
N VAL A 121 9.09 -3.67 13.79
CA VAL A 121 10.12 -2.67 13.51
C VAL A 121 10.42 -2.62 12.00
N GLY A 122 10.66 -3.77 11.37
CA GLY A 122 10.91 -3.86 9.92
C GLY A 122 9.81 -3.24 9.07
N VAL A 123 8.54 -3.53 9.37
CA VAL A 123 7.37 -2.91 8.72
C VAL A 123 7.37 -1.40 8.91
N SER A 124 7.55 -0.95 10.16
CA SER A 124 7.43 0.46 10.52
C SER A 124 8.46 1.34 9.81
N LEU A 125 9.70 0.86 9.65
CA LEU A 125 10.77 1.60 8.99
C LEU A 125 10.43 2.00 7.54
N VAL A 126 9.59 1.22 6.87
CA VAL A 126 9.23 1.46 5.46
C VAL A 126 7.80 1.93 5.27
N GLN A 127 6.93 1.78 6.26
CA GLN A 127 5.50 2.07 6.12
C GLN A 127 5.22 3.54 5.78
N GLY A 128 5.81 4.46 6.54
CA GLY A 128 5.61 5.88 6.30
C GLY A 128 6.21 6.33 4.96
N ALA A 129 7.40 5.82 4.63
CA ALA A 129 8.08 6.09 3.36
C ALA A 129 7.24 5.61 2.16
N ASN A 130 6.75 4.36 2.20
CA ASN A 130 5.94 3.77 1.14
C ASN A 130 4.69 4.62 0.83
N GLN A 131 4.00 5.10 1.88
CA GLN A 131 2.81 5.94 1.73
C GLN A 131 3.14 7.32 1.16
N ALA A 132 4.21 7.97 1.65
CA ALA A 132 4.63 9.29 1.18
C ALA A 132 5.10 9.25 -0.29
N ILE A 133 5.94 8.27 -0.64
CA ILE A 133 6.49 8.09 -1.99
C ILE A 133 5.37 7.74 -2.98
N SER A 134 4.44 6.85 -2.61
CA SER A 134 3.32 6.50 -3.48
C SER A 134 2.46 7.71 -3.83
N ARG A 135 2.15 8.54 -2.82
CA ARG A 135 1.37 9.78 -3.02
C ARG A 135 2.11 10.79 -3.88
N SER A 136 3.41 10.98 -3.66
CA SER A 136 4.21 11.95 -4.44
C SER A 136 4.42 11.51 -5.89
N LEU A 137 4.63 10.20 -6.14
CA LEU A 137 4.68 9.64 -7.48
C LEU A 137 3.37 9.86 -8.23
N PHE A 138 2.24 9.51 -7.60
CA PHE A 138 0.91 9.76 -8.15
C PHE A 138 0.73 11.24 -8.49
N ALA A 139 0.98 12.13 -7.52
CA ALA A 139 0.88 13.58 -7.71
C ALA A 139 1.67 14.09 -8.92
N SER A 140 2.87 13.53 -9.15
CA SER A 140 3.76 13.96 -10.23
C SER A 140 3.29 13.54 -11.62
N MET A 141 2.39 12.56 -11.74
CA MET A 141 1.90 12.03 -13.02
C MET A 141 0.48 12.48 -13.36
N VAL A 142 -0.11 13.36 -12.54
CA VAL A 142 -1.51 13.77 -12.65
C VAL A 142 -1.59 15.23 -13.14
N PRO A 143 -2.48 15.55 -14.09
CA PRO A 143 -2.64 16.92 -14.60
C PRO A 143 -3.11 17.90 -13.52
N LEU A 144 -2.48 19.08 -13.44
CA LEU A 144 -2.80 20.10 -12.42
C LEU A 144 -4.27 20.56 -12.48
N LYS A 145 -4.80 20.75 -13.69
CA LYS A 145 -6.16 21.25 -13.96
C LYS A 145 -7.27 20.38 -13.35
N HIS A 146 -7.02 19.07 -13.21
CA HIS A 146 -7.98 18.10 -12.67
C HIS A 146 -7.45 17.38 -11.42
N SER A 147 -6.39 17.90 -10.79
CA SER A 147 -5.71 17.26 -9.66
C SER A 147 -6.66 16.85 -8.53
N GLY A 148 -7.62 17.70 -8.16
CA GLY A 148 -8.61 17.40 -7.13
C GLY A 148 -9.48 16.18 -7.42
N GLU A 149 -9.89 15.98 -8.68
CA GLU A 149 -10.68 14.81 -9.09
C GLU A 149 -9.86 13.52 -9.03
N PHE A 150 -8.63 13.57 -9.51
CA PHE A 150 -7.70 12.44 -9.50
C PHE A 150 -7.31 12.05 -8.07
N PHE A 151 -7.06 13.01 -7.18
CA PHE A 151 -6.83 12.72 -5.76
C PHE A 151 -8.07 12.19 -5.05
N GLY A 152 -9.27 12.65 -5.42
CA GLY A 152 -10.53 12.06 -4.98
C GLY A 152 -10.64 10.59 -5.39
N LEU A 153 -10.35 10.28 -6.65
CA LEU A 153 -10.32 8.91 -7.17
C LEU A 153 -9.26 8.07 -6.47
N PHE A 154 -8.03 8.59 -6.28
CA PHE A 154 -6.95 7.92 -5.55
C PHE A 154 -7.36 7.58 -4.11
N SER A 155 -8.09 8.47 -3.44
CA SER A 155 -8.56 8.25 -2.07
C SER A 155 -9.62 7.14 -1.98
N VAL A 156 -10.50 7.04 -2.98
CA VAL A 156 -11.45 5.93 -3.09
C VAL A 156 -10.72 4.63 -3.42
N TRP A 157 -9.78 4.70 -4.37
CA TRP A 157 -8.96 3.58 -4.79
C TRP A 157 -8.13 2.99 -3.65
N SER A 158 -7.53 3.84 -2.81
CA SER A 158 -6.74 3.40 -1.65
C SER A 158 -7.55 2.70 -0.57
N ARG A 159 -8.85 3.03 -0.46
CA ARG A 159 -9.76 2.33 0.45
C ARG A 159 -10.15 0.97 -0.11
N PHE A 160 -10.38 0.90 -1.43
CA PHE A 160 -10.68 -0.35 -2.11
C PHE A 160 -9.50 -1.33 -2.07
N SER A 161 -8.27 -0.82 -2.24
CA SER A 161 -7.02 -1.58 -2.11
C SER A 161 -6.67 -2.00 -0.69
N GLY A 162 -7.57 -1.91 0.29
CA GLY A 162 -7.34 -2.41 1.65
C GLY A 162 -8.32 -3.50 2.07
N LEU A 163 -9.26 -3.86 1.19
CA LEU A 163 -10.35 -4.79 1.49
C LEU A 163 -10.08 -6.20 0.98
N PHE A 164 -9.40 -6.32 -0.16
CA PHE A 164 -9.25 -7.59 -0.86
C PHE A 164 -8.30 -8.53 -0.12
N GLY A 165 -7.16 -8.01 0.30
CA GLY A 165 -6.09 -8.81 0.87
C GLY A 165 -6.44 -9.40 2.23
N PRO A 166 -6.97 -8.63 3.20
CA PRO A 166 -7.45 -9.19 4.45
C PRO A 166 -8.55 -10.23 4.26
N LEU A 167 -9.44 -10.03 3.27
CA LEU A 167 -10.50 -10.98 2.96
C LEU A 167 -9.92 -12.30 2.46
N VAL A 168 -9.05 -12.27 1.45
CA VAL A 168 -8.42 -13.48 0.90
C VAL A 168 -7.52 -14.14 1.96
N PHE A 169 -6.76 -13.36 2.72
CA PHE A 169 -5.94 -13.86 3.82
C PHE A 169 -6.79 -14.62 4.85
N GLY A 170 -7.90 -14.04 5.29
CA GLY A 170 -8.80 -14.65 6.25
C GLY A 170 -9.48 -15.91 5.72
N LEU A 171 -9.86 -15.95 4.44
CA LEU A 171 -10.41 -17.17 3.80
C LEU A 171 -9.34 -18.27 3.71
N LEU A 172 -8.13 -17.94 3.30
CA LEU A 172 -7.02 -18.89 3.25
C LEU A 172 -6.66 -19.41 4.66
N ALA A 173 -6.73 -18.56 5.68
CA ALA A 173 -6.42 -18.95 7.05
C ALA A 173 -7.44 -19.94 7.59
N GLN A 174 -8.74 -19.69 7.33
CA GLN A 174 -9.83 -20.60 7.70
C GLN A 174 -9.72 -21.95 7.01
N ASN A 175 -9.44 -21.97 5.71
CA ASN A 175 -9.38 -23.22 4.93
C ASN A 175 -8.11 -24.04 5.22
N SER A 176 -7.00 -23.37 5.53
CA SER A 176 -5.70 -24.01 5.76
C SER A 176 -5.47 -24.43 7.22
N GLY A 177 -6.40 -24.12 8.12
CA GLY A 177 -6.26 -24.38 9.56
C GLY A 177 -5.25 -23.49 10.28
N GLY A 178 -4.88 -22.33 9.70
CA GLY A 178 -3.97 -21.36 10.31
C GLY A 178 -3.50 -20.26 9.35
N SER A 179 -3.13 -19.11 9.91
CA SER A 179 -2.74 -17.91 9.16
C SER A 179 -1.36 -17.99 8.50
N ARG A 180 -0.53 -18.99 8.83
CA ARG A 180 0.85 -19.09 8.33
C ARG A 180 0.91 -19.23 6.80
N LEU A 181 0.06 -20.04 6.18
CA LEU A 181 0.01 -20.16 4.71
C LEU A 181 -0.51 -18.88 4.05
N SER A 182 -1.42 -18.16 4.71
CA SER A 182 -1.94 -16.87 4.22
C SER A 182 -0.86 -15.79 4.11
N VAL A 183 0.23 -15.88 4.88
CA VAL A 183 1.38 -14.97 4.74
C VAL A 183 2.02 -15.07 3.35
N LEU A 184 2.04 -16.26 2.73
CA LEU A 184 2.58 -16.45 1.38
C LEU A 184 1.76 -15.72 0.32
N PHE A 185 0.45 -15.59 0.53
CA PHE A 185 -0.40 -14.78 -0.35
C PHE A 185 0.01 -13.29 -0.29
N VAL A 186 0.35 -12.78 0.90
CA VAL A 186 0.86 -11.40 1.05
C VAL A 186 2.19 -11.21 0.34
N VAL A 187 3.10 -12.19 0.40
CA VAL A 187 4.34 -12.20 -0.39
C VAL A 187 4.02 -12.09 -1.89
N GLY A 188 3.02 -12.87 -2.36
CA GLY A 188 2.52 -12.79 -3.73
C GLY A 188 2.04 -11.38 -4.12
N LEU A 189 1.28 -10.70 -3.25
CA LEU A 189 0.83 -9.32 -3.49
C LEU A 189 2.00 -8.35 -3.67
N PHE A 190 3.05 -8.45 -2.86
CA PHE A 190 4.23 -7.60 -3.04
C PHE A 190 5.00 -7.91 -4.31
N ILE A 191 5.17 -9.19 -4.66
CA ILE A 191 5.81 -9.59 -5.92
C ILE A 191 5.02 -9.03 -7.11
N VAL A 192 3.69 -9.16 -7.10
CA VAL A 192 2.83 -8.56 -8.13
C VAL A 192 2.98 -7.05 -8.16
N GLY A 193 3.02 -6.39 -7.00
CA GLY A 193 3.24 -4.95 -6.90
C GLY A 193 4.57 -4.50 -7.50
N ILE A 194 5.67 -5.23 -7.21
CA ILE A 194 7.02 -5.00 -7.75
C ILE A 194 7.03 -5.19 -9.27
N VAL A 195 6.47 -6.30 -9.76
CA VAL A 195 6.41 -6.60 -11.20
C VAL A 195 5.56 -5.55 -11.93
N ALA A 196 4.40 -5.18 -11.39
CA ALA A 196 3.54 -4.14 -11.95
C ALA A 196 4.24 -2.77 -11.99
N LEU A 197 4.99 -2.42 -10.93
CA LEU A 197 5.74 -1.16 -10.85
C LEU A 197 6.81 -1.05 -11.95
N LYS A 198 7.33 -2.18 -12.46
CA LYS A 198 8.30 -2.21 -13.56
C LYS A 198 7.72 -1.58 -14.82
N PHE A 199 6.45 -1.83 -15.10
CA PHE A 199 5.74 -1.33 -16.27
C PHE A 199 5.32 0.14 -16.17
N VAL A 200 5.48 0.77 -15.00
CA VAL A 200 5.16 2.19 -14.81
C VAL A 200 6.32 3.05 -15.32
N ASP A 201 6.09 3.79 -16.39
CA ASP A 201 7.01 4.79 -16.94
C ASP A 201 6.65 6.17 -16.37
N ILE A 202 7.40 6.57 -15.34
CA ILE A 202 7.15 7.80 -14.58
C ILE A 202 7.40 9.05 -15.44
N GLU A 203 8.42 9.01 -16.32
CA GLU A 203 8.76 10.14 -17.17
C GLU A 203 7.70 10.36 -18.24
N LYS A 204 7.18 9.29 -18.85
CA LYS A 204 6.01 9.40 -19.74
C LYS A 204 4.77 9.91 -19.00
N GLY A 205 4.51 9.40 -17.79
CA GLY A 205 3.37 9.86 -16.97
C GLY A 205 3.43 11.36 -16.66
N ARG A 206 4.63 11.87 -16.32
CA ARG A 206 4.89 13.30 -16.13
C ARG A 206 4.70 14.11 -17.41
N ALA A 207 5.23 13.62 -18.53
CA ALA A 207 5.08 14.29 -19.82
C ALA A 207 3.61 14.39 -20.26
N ASP A 208 2.83 13.33 -20.07
CA ASP A 208 1.39 13.33 -20.38
C ASP A 208 0.61 14.29 -19.49
N ALA A 209 0.98 14.44 -18.22
CA ALA A 209 0.38 15.42 -17.31
C ALA A 209 0.65 16.87 -17.72
N LEU A 210 1.84 17.15 -18.30
CA LEU A 210 2.23 18.49 -18.74
C LEU A 210 1.62 18.89 -20.10
N ARG A 211 1.31 17.93 -20.97
CA ARG A 211 0.72 18.19 -22.31
C ARG A 211 -0.71 18.76 -22.27
N VAL A 212 -1.33 18.81 -21.09
CA VAL A 212 -2.71 19.26 -20.89
C VAL A 212 -2.78 20.67 -20.27
N ILE A 213 -1.61 21.33 -20.12
CA ILE A 213 -1.46 22.76 -19.83
C ILE A 213 -1.59 23.55 -21.14
#